data_AF-A0A353C689-F1
#
_entry.id   AF-A0A353C689-F1
#
_cell.length_a   1.000
_cell.length_b   1.000
_cell.length_c   1.000
_cell.angle_alpha   90.00
_cell.angle_beta   90.00
_cell.angle_gamma   90.00
#
_symmetry.space_group_name_H-M   'P 1'
#
loop_
_entity.id
_entity.type
_entity.pdbx_description
1 polymer ?
#
loop_
_entity_poly.entity_id
_entity_poly.type
_entity_poly.pdbx_seq_one_letter_code
_entity_poly.pdbx_strand_id
1 'polypeptide(L)'
;APRDSAQLTTLLRAAPAKVMERSGSGAVQMSVQQNAAKANVSIASDDSKSEQERVIVKNSTTNQYVANKNFFNQNNVWTDADYSPNAKLKEVTVRFGSEEYFDLVHKDAELARYFALGEEVVVVFRNTVFRVTK
;
A
#
# COMPACT_ATOMS: atom_id res chain seq x y z
N ALA A 1 43.46 -55.04 -9.18
CA ALA A 1 43.03 -53.73 -8.65
C ALA A 1 42.20 -53.02 -9.73
N PRO A 2 41.15 -52.25 -9.36
CA PRO A 2 39.88 -52.04 -10.08
C PRO A 2 39.98 -50.97 -11.20
N ARG A 3 39.22 -51.02 -12.31
CA ARG A 3 37.78 -50.81 -12.63
C ARG A 3 37.38 -49.34 -12.87
N ASP A 4 36.38 -49.21 -13.76
CA ASP A 4 35.53 -48.04 -14.07
C ASP A 4 36.06 -47.10 -15.16
N SER A 5 35.81 -47.32 -16.45
CA SER A 5 34.54 -47.60 -17.17
C SER A 5 33.50 -46.50 -17.04
N ALA A 6 33.32 -45.77 -18.14
CA ALA A 6 32.13 -45.05 -18.56
C ALA A 6 31.63 -43.92 -17.64
N GLN A 7 32.07 -42.71 -17.98
CA GLN A 7 31.21 -41.54 -17.90
C GLN A 7 29.88 -41.84 -18.59
N LEU A 8 28.77 -41.78 -17.85
CA LEU A 8 27.40 -41.43 -18.30
C LEU A 8 26.42 -41.76 -17.16
N THR A 9 26.49 -41.02 -16.05
CA THR A 9 25.44 -41.06 -15.02
C THR A 9 24.52 -39.86 -15.23
N THR A 10 23.47 -40.13 -15.98
CA THR A 10 22.19 -39.43 -15.98
C THR A 10 21.78 -38.99 -14.57
N LEU A 11 21.89 -37.68 -14.29
CA LEU A 11 21.21 -37.06 -13.16
C LEU A 11 19.97 -36.32 -13.68
N LEU A 12 18.89 -37.08 -13.90
CA LEU A 12 17.54 -36.55 -13.83
C LEU A 12 17.32 -36.07 -12.38
N ARG A 13 17.65 -34.82 -12.10
CA ARG A 13 17.17 -34.14 -10.90
C ARG A 13 15.79 -33.61 -11.20
N ALA A 14 14.77 -34.42 -10.88
CA ALA A 14 13.39 -33.99 -10.83
C ALA A 14 13.29 -32.77 -9.87
N ALA A 15 13.03 -31.60 -10.43
CA ALA A 15 12.70 -30.42 -9.65
C ALA A 15 11.23 -30.56 -9.19
N PRO A 16 10.93 -30.43 -7.89
CA PRO A 16 9.54 -30.44 -7.45
C PRO A 16 8.84 -29.17 -7.94
N ALA A 17 7.85 -29.37 -8.81
CA ALA A 17 6.84 -28.38 -9.16
C ALA A 17 6.06 -27.98 -7.90
N LYS A 18 6.54 -26.99 -7.14
CA LYS A 18 5.77 -26.38 -6.04
C LYS A 18 6.18 -24.97 -5.65
N VAL A 19 6.53 -24.13 -6.62
CA VAL A 19 6.82 -22.70 -6.35
C VAL A 19 6.29 -21.82 -7.49
N MET A 20 4.99 -21.88 -7.81
CA MET A 20 4.39 -20.94 -8.78
C MET A 20 2.97 -20.48 -8.43
N GLU A 21 2.54 -20.59 -7.16
CA GLU A 21 1.23 -20.07 -6.71
C GLU A 21 1.33 -18.93 -5.68
N ARG A 22 2.47 -18.24 -5.61
CA ARG A 22 2.55 -16.92 -4.94
C ARG A 22 2.76 -15.84 -5.99
N SER A 23 1.85 -15.82 -6.96
CA SER A 23 1.93 -14.96 -8.15
C SER A 23 1.51 -13.52 -7.82
N GLY A 24 2.41 -12.56 -8.09
CA GLY A 24 2.13 -11.14 -8.30
C GLY A 24 1.60 -10.34 -7.11
N SER A 25 0.32 -10.50 -6.76
CA SER A 25 -0.39 -9.62 -5.82
C SER A 25 0.14 -9.70 -4.38
N GLY A 26 0.47 -10.90 -3.90
CA GLY A 26 1.03 -11.09 -2.56
C GLY A 26 2.46 -10.55 -2.41
N ALA A 27 3.26 -10.58 -3.49
CA ALA A 27 4.60 -10.00 -3.48
C ALA A 27 4.52 -8.46 -3.48
N VAL A 28 3.61 -7.87 -4.27
CA VAL A 28 3.38 -6.42 -4.29
C VAL A 28 2.90 -5.92 -2.93
N GLN A 29 1.94 -6.62 -2.30
CA GLN A 29 1.43 -6.25 -0.96
C GLN A 29 2.55 -6.29 0.10
N MET A 30 3.36 -7.36 0.10
CA MET A 30 4.52 -7.44 1.00
C MET A 30 5.56 -6.35 0.71
N SER A 31 5.83 -6.03 -0.55
CA SER A 31 6.78 -4.97 -0.92
C SER A 31 6.27 -3.58 -0.52
N VAL A 32 4.99 -3.28 -0.73
CA VAL A 32 4.36 -2.01 -0.31
C VAL A 32 4.41 -1.88 1.21
N GLN A 33 4.08 -2.96 1.94
CA GLN A 33 4.13 -2.97 3.40
C GLN A 33 5.56 -2.84 3.94
N GLN A 34 6.55 -3.50 3.32
CA GLN A 34 7.96 -3.33 3.67
C GLN A 34 8.46 -1.90 3.38
N ASN A 35 8.05 -1.31 2.26
CA ASN A 35 8.44 0.06 1.93
C ASN A 35 7.78 1.08 2.88
N ALA A 36 6.51 0.87 3.24
CA ALA A 36 5.81 1.67 4.24
C ALA A 36 6.49 1.57 5.62
N ALA A 37 6.86 0.36 6.05
CA ALA A 37 7.60 0.15 7.30
C ALA A 37 8.96 0.85 7.29
N LYS A 38 9.71 0.78 6.18
CA LYS A 38 11.01 1.49 6.03
C LYS A 38 10.85 2.99 6.07
N ALA A 39 9.84 3.54 5.39
CA ALA A 39 9.54 4.97 5.41
C ALA A 39 9.20 5.47 6.83
N ASN A 40 8.44 4.68 7.61
CA ASN A 40 8.12 5.03 9.00
C ASN A 40 9.33 4.93 9.94
N VAL A 41 10.22 3.94 9.74
CA VAL A 41 11.44 3.77 10.56
C VAL A 41 12.49 4.84 10.27
N SER A 42 12.57 5.35 9.04
CA SER A 42 13.48 6.47 8.70
C SER A 42 13.11 7.81 9.36
N ILE A 43 11.91 7.93 9.94
CA ILE A 43 11.43 9.15 10.61
C ILE A 43 11.82 9.16 12.10
N ALA A 44 11.93 8.00 12.76
CA ALA A 44 12.06 7.91 14.21
C ALA A 44 13.51 7.71 14.72
N SER A 45 14.47 7.42 13.83
CA SER A 45 15.78 6.91 14.23
C SER A 45 16.95 7.51 13.45
N ASP A 46 17.09 8.84 13.41
CA ASP A 46 18.40 9.40 13.04
C ASP A 46 18.61 10.83 13.54
N ASP A 47 19.23 10.96 14.71
CA ASP A 47 19.69 12.25 15.27
C ASP A 47 21.01 12.71 14.61
N SER A 48 21.49 11.99 13.58
CA SER A 48 22.84 12.13 13.00
C SER A 48 22.88 12.81 11.62
N LYS A 49 21.77 13.34 11.09
CA LYS A 49 21.72 13.90 9.73
C LYS A 49 21.86 15.42 9.65
N SER A 50 22.65 15.88 8.67
CA SER A 50 22.99 17.29 8.42
C SER A 50 21.76 18.14 8.08
N GLU A 51 21.85 19.45 8.29
CA GLU A 51 20.74 20.41 8.08
C GLU A 51 20.14 20.35 6.66
N GLN A 52 20.92 19.93 5.67
CA GLN A 52 20.52 19.77 4.27
C GLN A 52 19.57 18.59 4.05
N GLU A 53 19.64 17.55 4.89
CA GLU A 53 18.76 16.38 4.82
C GLU A 53 17.44 16.58 5.59
N ARG A 54 17.42 17.50 6.58
CA ARG A 54 16.17 17.96 7.22
C ARG A 54 15.21 18.63 6.24
N VAL A 55 15.72 19.20 5.14
CA VAL A 55 14.90 19.82 4.08
C VAL A 55 14.15 18.75 3.27
N ILE A 56 14.69 17.54 3.13
CA ILE A 56 14.06 16.44 2.39
C ILE A 56 12.86 15.87 3.16
N VAL A 57 12.88 15.96 4.50
CA VAL A 57 11.79 15.47 5.37
C VAL A 57 10.55 16.38 5.34
N LYS A 58 10.65 17.63 4.86
CA LYS A 58 9.46 18.51 4.73
C LYS A 58 8.56 18.15 3.54
N ASN A 59 9.04 17.35 2.59
CA ASN A 59 8.29 16.89 1.42
C ASN A 59 8.12 15.36 1.39
N SER A 60 8.32 14.66 2.50
CA SER A 60 8.08 13.21 2.53
C SER A 60 6.59 12.92 2.50
N THR A 61 6.11 12.40 1.37
CA THR A 61 4.79 11.77 1.25
C THR A 61 4.72 10.62 2.26
N THR A 62 3.88 10.75 3.29
CA THR A 62 3.66 9.67 4.27
C THR A 62 2.76 8.61 3.63
N ASN A 63 3.05 7.33 3.85
CA ASN A 63 2.22 6.22 3.35
C ASN A 63 1.62 5.43 4.52
N GLN A 64 0.38 4.98 4.39
CA GLN A 64 -0.29 4.11 5.35
C GLN A 64 -1.04 2.97 4.65
N TYR A 65 -0.93 1.76 5.20
CA TYR A 65 -1.71 0.61 4.76
C TYR A 65 -2.91 0.41 5.70
N VAL A 66 -4.13 0.56 5.18
CA VAL A 66 -5.37 0.46 5.95
C VAL A 66 -6.28 -0.59 5.32
N ALA A 67 -6.68 -1.58 6.11
CA ALA A 67 -7.43 -2.75 5.68
C ALA A 67 -6.73 -3.50 4.53
N ASN A 68 -7.16 -3.24 3.29
CA ASN A 68 -6.66 -3.86 2.06
C ASN A 68 -6.05 -2.84 1.09
N LYS A 69 -5.95 -1.56 1.46
CA LYS A 69 -5.56 -0.45 0.59
C LYS A 69 -4.35 0.30 1.10
N ASN A 70 -3.61 0.90 0.17
CA ASN A 70 -2.46 1.73 0.45
C ASN A 70 -2.80 3.19 0.19
N PHE A 71 -2.46 4.08 1.11
CA PHE A 71 -2.83 5.49 1.06
C PHE A 71 -1.62 6.40 1.20
N PHE A 72 -1.53 7.40 0.34
CA PHE A 72 -0.49 8.42 0.39
C PHE A 72 -1.07 9.72 0.95
N ASN A 73 -0.40 10.30 1.95
CA ASN A 73 -0.72 11.63 2.45
C ASN A 73 0.15 12.66 1.72
N GLN A 74 -0.51 13.58 1.03
CA GLN A 74 0.10 14.74 0.42
C GLN A 74 -0.67 15.97 0.86
N ASN A 75 0.01 16.89 1.54
CA ASN A 75 -0.59 18.14 2.03
C ASN A 75 -1.88 17.90 2.84
N ASN A 76 -1.87 16.92 3.74
CA ASN A 76 -3.00 16.55 4.61
C ASN A 76 -4.19 15.89 3.88
N VAL A 77 -4.06 15.54 2.60
CA VAL A 77 -5.04 14.77 1.84
C VAL A 77 -4.55 13.33 1.69
N TRP A 78 -5.31 12.39 2.25
CA TRP A 78 -5.04 10.97 2.05
C TRP A 78 -5.65 10.49 0.74
N THR A 79 -4.84 9.89 -0.14
CA THR A 79 -5.30 9.40 -1.43
C THR A 79 -4.97 7.91 -1.58
N ASP A 80 -6.01 7.12 -1.87
CA ASP A 80 -5.89 5.70 -2.23
C ASP A 80 -4.99 5.51 -3.45
N ALA A 81 -4.07 4.56 -3.39
CA ALA A 81 -3.17 4.20 -4.49
C ALA A 81 -3.91 3.76 -5.76
N ASP A 82 -5.13 3.23 -5.62
CA ASP A 82 -5.98 2.83 -6.75
C ASP A 82 -6.71 4.03 -7.40
N TYR A 83 -6.68 5.21 -6.78
CA TYR A 83 -7.32 6.40 -7.32
C TYR A 83 -6.59 6.89 -8.57
N SER A 84 -7.37 7.05 -9.65
CA SER A 84 -6.91 7.71 -10.87
C SER A 84 -7.95 8.74 -11.31
N PRO A 85 -7.56 10.01 -11.50
CA PRO A 85 -8.48 11.05 -11.97
C PRO A 85 -9.02 10.78 -13.39
N ASN A 86 -8.33 9.93 -14.16
CA ASN A 86 -8.72 9.58 -15.52
C ASN A 86 -9.70 8.39 -15.59
N ALA A 87 -9.99 7.72 -14.47
CA ALA A 87 -10.82 6.52 -14.44
C ALA A 87 -12.32 6.78 -14.69
N LYS A 88 -12.76 8.05 -14.69
CA LYS A 88 -14.17 8.47 -14.90
C LYS A 88 -15.18 7.68 -14.05
N LEU A 89 -14.80 7.35 -12.82
CA LEU A 89 -15.68 6.71 -11.85
C LEU A 89 -16.69 7.73 -11.32
N LYS A 90 -17.84 7.24 -10.84
CA LYS A 90 -18.78 8.08 -10.09
C LYS A 90 -18.05 8.66 -8.86
N GLU A 91 -18.23 9.94 -8.60
CA GLU A 91 -17.65 10.61 -7.43
C GLU A 91 -18.75 11.05 -6.46
N VAL A 92 -18.51 10.83 -5.17
CA VAL A 92 -19.36 11.24 -4.07
C VAL A 92 -18.52 12.06 -3.10
N THR A 93 -18.80 13.35 -3.03
CA THR A 93 -18.13 14.28 -2.11
C THR A 93 -18.97 14.45 -0.86
N VAL A 94 -18.36 14.30 0.31
CA VAL A 94 -19.00 14.47 1.62
C VAL A 94 -18.17 15.38 2.51
N ARG A 95 -18.83 16.19 3.32
CA ARG A 95 -18.15 17.06 4.29
C ARG A 95 -17.80 16.25 5.53
N PHE A 96 -16.58 16.39 6.04
CA PHE A 96 -16.17 15.77 7.28
C PHE A 96 -17.09 16.17 8.44
N GLY A 97 -17.54 15.18 9.21
CA GLY A 97 -18.43 15.39 10.35
C GLY A 97 -19.86 15.82 9.99
N SER A 98 -20.26 15.78 8.71
CA SER A 98 -21.67 15.96 8.33
C SER A 98 -22.51 14.73 8.65
N GLU A 99 -23.83 14.90 8.61
CA GLU A 99 -24.76 13.78 8.77
C GLU A 99 -24.50 12.70 7.71
N GLU A 100 -24.28 13.09 6.44
CA GLU A 100 -23.98 12.17 5.35
C GLU A 100 -22.66 11.41 5.56
N TYR A 101 -21.65 12.07 6.14
CA TYR A 101 -20.39 11.42 6.51
C TYR A 101 -20.63 10.32 7.54
N PHE A 102 -21.35 10.64 8.63
CA PHE A 102 -21.66 9.64 9.66
C PHE A 102 -22.54 8.54 9.10
N ASP A 103 -23.52 8.85 8.25
CA ASP A 103 -24.35 7.87 7.56
C ASP A 103 -23.52 6.86 6.78
N LEU A 104 -22.50 7.31 6.02
CA LEU A 104 -21.61 6.43 5.27
C LEU A 104 -20.77 5.55 6.19
N VAL A 105 -20.20 6.13 7.25
CA VAL A 105 -19.38 5.43 8.25
C VAL A 105 -20.20 4.35 8.99
N HIS A 106 -21.47 4.62 9.29
CA HIS A 106 -22.36 3.64 9.93
C HIS A 106 -22.82 2.54 8.97
N LYS A 107 -23.03 2.87 7.69
CA LYS A 107 -23.48 1.91 6.67
C LYS A 107 -22.39 0.92 6.27
N ASP A 108 -21.11 1.33 6.29
CA ASP A 108 -20.01 0.49 5.85
C ASP A 108 -18.74 0.65 6.73
N ALA A 109 -18.43 -0.41 7.47
CA ALA A 109 -17.28 -0.43 8.38
C ALA A 109 -15.92 -0.37 7.67
N GLU A 110 -15.84 -0.65 6.36
CA GLU A 110 -14.60 -0.53 5.60
C GLU A 110 -14.36 0.93 5.19
N LEU A 111 -15.39 1.63 4.73
CA LEU A 111 -15.34 3.09 4.54
C LEU A 111 -14.98 3.82 5.83
N ALA A 112 -15.55 3.40 6.96
CA ALA A 112 -15.21 3.93 8.28
C ALA A 112 -13.69 3.89 8.57
N ARG A 113 -13.04 2.76 8.27
CA ARG A 113 -11.59 2.60 8.48
C ARG A 113 -10.76 3.53 7.60
N TYR A 114 -11.16 3.72 6.35
CA TYR A 114 -10.44 4.62 5.45
C TYR A 114 -10.62 6.09 5.85
N PHE A 115 -11.85 6.49 6.20
CA PHE A 115 -12.14 7.86 6.60
C PHE A 115 -11.47 8.24 7.93
N ALA A 116 -11.16 7.27 8.79
CA ALA A 116 -10.40 7.50 10.01
C ALA A 116 -8.95 7.98 9.79
N LEU A 117 -8.44 7.97 8.54
CA LEU A 117 -7.12 8.50 8.21
C LEU A 117 -7.00 10.02 8.41
N GLY A 118 -8.08 10.78 8.23
CA GLY A 118 -8.06 12.23 8.39
C GLY A 118 -9.33 12.94 7.92
N GLU A 119 -9.31 14.28 7.99
CA GLU A 119 -10.45 15.12 7.57
C GLU A 119 -10.59 15.22 6.04
N GLU A 120 -9.54 14.90 5.28
CA GLU A 120 -9.54 14.89 3.82
C GLU A 120 -9.02 13.54 3.29
N VAL A 121 -9.90 12.81 2.62
CA VAL A 121 -9.63 11.43 2.15
C VAL A 121 -10.25 11.23 0.77
N VAL A 122 -9.50 10.63 -0.15
CA VAL A 122 -9.95 10.18 -1.48
C VAL A 122 -9.76 8.67 -1.54
N VAL A 123 -10.85 7.92 -1.68
CA VAL A 123 -10.81 6.45 -1.74
C VAL A 123 -11.67 5.91 -2.85
N VAL A 124 -11.16 4.92 -3.59
CA VAL A 124 -11.96 4.16 -4.55
C VAL A 124 -12.59 2.97 -3.83
N PHE A 125 -13.90 2.98 -3.69
CA PHE A 125 -14.65 1.92 -3.02
C PHE A 125 -15.86 1.50 -3.86
N ARG A 126 -15.97 0.19 -4.15
CA ARG A 126 -17.06 -0.39 -4.97
C ARG A 126 -17.35 0.42 -6.25
N ASN A 127 -16.31 0.69 -7.04
CA ASN A 127 -16.40 1.41 -8.31
C ASN A 127 -16.91 2.87 -8.20
N THR A 128 -16.81 3.46 -7.01
CA THR A 128 -17.15 4.85 -6.71
C THR A 128 -15.97 5.51 -5.99
N VAL A 129 -15.61 6.74 -6.38
CA VAL A 129 -14.68 7.59 -5.64
C VAL A 129 -15.46 8.28 -4.53
N PHE A 130 -15.05 8.09 -3.28
CA PHE A 130 -15.52 8.87 -2.16
C PHE A 130 -14.46 9.91 -1.81
N ARG A 131 -14.87 11.18 -1.74
CA ARG A 131 -14.03 12.31 -1.35
C ARG A 131 -14.58 12.94 -0.08
N VAL A 132 -13.84 12.85 1.01
CA VAL A 132 -14.10 13.61 2.23
C VAL A 132 -13.38 14.95 2.11
N THR A 133 -14.10 16.04 2.38
CA THR A 133 -13.56 17.41 2.40
C THR A 133 -13.91 18.11 3.71
N LYS A 134 -13.12 19.10 4.12
CA LYS A 134 -13.41 19.93 5.30
C LYS A 134 -14.63 20.85 5.13
#